data_AF-A0A564XXQ0-F1
#
_entry.id   AF-A0A564XXQ0-F1
#
_cell.length_a   1.000
_cell.length_b   1.000
_cell.length_c   1.000
_cell.angle_alpha   90.00
_cell.angle_beta   90.00
_cell.angle_gamma   90.00
#
_symmetry.space_group_name_H-M   'P 1'
#
loop_
_entity.id
_entity.type
_entity.pdbx_description
1 polymer ?
#
loop_
_entity_poly.entity_id
_entity_poly.type
_entity_poly.pdbx_seq_one_letter_code
_entity_poly.pdbx_strand_id
1 'polypeptide(L)' 'MLNADGVIVGNYRCSLVGRDVNRTYNIFGPDRIPEVHYTRKLVQYCQETCKDVVFCDFHGHSQ' A
#
# COMPACT_ATOMS: atom_id res chain seq x y z
N MET A 1 7.01 0.45 -5.44
CA MET A 1 5.76 0.77 -6.16
C MET A 1 4.63 -0.01 -5.51
N LEU A 2 3.62 0.67 -4.94
CA LEU A 2 2.59 -0.01 -4.15
C LEU A 2 1.49 -0.65 -5.01
N ASN A 3 1.05 0.01 -6.09
CA ASN A 3 -0.04 -0.44 -6.96
C ASN A 3 0.48 -0.66 -8.40
N ALA A 4 1.25 -1.73 -8.61
CA ALA A 4 1.83 -2.05 -9.91
C ALA A 4 0.74 -2.38 -10.96
N ASP A 5 -0.25 -3.18 -10.57
CA ASP A 5 -1.32 -3.62 -11.46
C ASP A 5 -2.16 -2.44 -11.96
N GLY A 6 -2.50 -1.50 -11.07
CA GLY A 6 -3.21 -0.29 -11.44
C GLY A 6 -2.44 0.55 -12.46
N VAL A 7 -1.11 0.65 -12.34
CA VAL A 7 -0.31 1.40 -13.32
C VAL A 7 -0.26 0.70 -14.67
N ILE A 8 -0.14 -0.63 -14.71
CA ILE A 8 -0.10 -1.39 -15.97
C ILE A 8 -1.37 -1.14 -16.81
N VAL A 9 -2.53 -1.02 -16.16
CA VAL A 9 -3.81 -0.77 -16.84
C VAL A 9 -4.15 0.72 -16.99
N GLY A 10 -3.25 1.62 -16.58
CA GLY A 10 -3.48 3.07 -16.67
C GLY A 10 -4.50 3.62 -15.66
N ASN A 11 -4.74 2.92 -14.54
CA ASN A 11 -5.57 3.44 -13.47
C ASN A 11 -4.89 4.64 -12.80
N TYR A 12 -5.66 5.71 -12.66
CA TYR A 12 -5.21 6.92 -11.97
C TYR A 12 -5.07 6.72 -10.45
N ARG A 13 -6.02 6.01 -9.82
CA ARG A 13 -6.15 5.97 -8.35
C ARG A 13 -6.30 4.58 -7.75
N CYS A 14 -7.09 3.72 -8.37
CA CYS A 14 -7.47 2.43 -7.80
C CYS A 14 -6.56 1.28 -8.24
N SER A 15 -6.53 0.20 -7.47
CA SER A 15 -5.95 -1.08 -7.88
C SER A 15 -6.77 -1.76 -8.98
N LEU A 16 -6.30 -2.90 -9.47
CA LEU A 16 -6.97 -3.66 -10.53
C LEU A 16 -8.40 -4.08 -10.16
N VAL A 17 -8.67 -4.33 -8.88
CA VAL A 17 -10.01 -4.67 -8.36
C VAL A 17 -10.87 -3.43 -8.05
N GLY A 18 -10.45 -2.24 -8.48
CA GLY A 18 -11.22 -1.00 -8.34
C GLY A 18 -11.24 -0.42 -6.93
N ARG A 19 -10.29 -0.81 -6.05
CA ARG A 19 -10.20 -0.30 -4.66
C ARG A 19 -9.14 0.79 -4.54
N ASP A 20 -9.44 1.85 -3.79
CA ASP A 20 -8.44 2.84 -3.38
C ASP A 20 -7.55 2.23 -2.29
N VAL A 21 -6.32 1.87 -2.65
CA VAL A 21 -5.36 1.20 -1.75
C VAL A 21 -5.12 2.05 -0.49
N ASN A 22 -5.08 3.39 -0.62
CA ASN A 22 -4.86 4.33 0.48
C ASN A 22 -6.14 4.60 1.33
N ARG A 23 -7.20 3.81 1.13
CA ARG A 23 -8.41 3.79 1.99
C ARG A 23 -8.70 2.41 2.56
N THR A 24 -7.76 1.47 2.40
CA THR A 24 -7.96 0.07 2.78
C THR A 24 -6.99 -0.44 3.85
N TYR A 25 -6.27 0.46 4.54
CA TYR A 25 -5.36 0.11 5.63
C TYR A 25 -6.02 -0.65 6.81
N ASN A 26 -7.34 -0.48 6.97
CA ASN A 26 -8.16 -1.20 7.96
C ASN A 26 -8.66 -2.58 7.49
N ILE A 27 -8.42 -2.97 6.24
CA ILE A 27 -8.77 -4.28 5.71
C ILE A 27 -7.63 -5.26 6.01
N PHE A 28 -7.98 -6.47 6.43
CA PHE A 28 -7.03 -7.52 6.81
C PHE A 28 -7.11 -8.73 5.88
N GLY A 29 -6.02 -9.47 5.80
CA GLY A 29 -5.87 -10.68 5.00
C GLY A 29 -5.15 -10.45 3.67
N PRO A 30 -4.25 -11.36 3.26
CA PRO A 30 -3.45 -11.22 2.04
C PRO A 30 -4.29 -11.32 0.76
N ASP A 31 -5.42 -12.05 0.79
CA ASP A 31 -6.25 -12.28 -0.39
C ASP A 31 -7.18 -11.12 -0.72
N ARG A 32 -7.37 -10.17 0.22
CA ARG A 32 -8.29 -9.04 0.03
C ARG A 32 -7.62 -7.84 -0.59
N ILE A 33 -6.53 -7.38 0.03
CA ILE A 33 -5.71 -6.24 -0.42
C ILE A 33 -4.25 -6.60 -0.11
N PRO A 34 -3.58 -7.38 -0.97
CA PRO A 34 -2.23 -7.89 -0.72
C PRO A 34 -1.22 -6.75 -0.51
N GLU A 35 -1.35 -5.66 -1.25
CA GLU A 35 -0.43 -4.51 -1.22
C GLU A 35 -0.38 -3.88 0.18
N VAL A 36 -1.55 -3.67 0.79
CA VAL A 36 -1.67 -3.17 2.16
C VAL A 36 -1.19 -4.21 3.17
N HIS A 37 -1.55 -5.49 2.99
CA HIS A 37 -1.15 -6.56 3.91
C HIS A 37 0.38 -6.64 4.05
N TYR A 38 1.08 -6.72 2.92
CA TYR A 38 2.54 -6.85 2.93
C TYR A 38 3.25 -5.55 3.31
N THR A 39 2.69 -4.38 2.99
CA THR A 39 3.21 -3.10 3.49
C THR A 39 3.18 -3.04 5.02
N ARG A 40 2.07 -3.46 5.64
CA ARG A 40 1.98 -3.53 7.10
C ARG A 40 2.96 -4.52 7.71
N LYS A 41 3.11 -5.70 7.09
CA LYS A 41 4.10 -6.71 7.52
C LYS A 41 5.52 -6.18 7.45
N LEU A 42 5.86 -5.43 6.40
CA LEU A 42 7.16 -4.77 6.27
C LEU A 42 7.38 -3.74 7.39
N VAL A 43 6.38 -2.89 7.68
CA VAL A 43 6.47 -1.92 8.77
C VAL A 43 6.67 -2.61 10.12
N GLN A 44 5.92 -3.69 10.40
CA GLN A 44 6.08 -4.49 11.61
C GLN A 44 7.49 -5.09 11.73
N TYR A 45 7.98 -5.70 10.65
CA TYR A 45 9.34 -6.25 10.60
C TYR A 45 10.41 -5.17 10.85
N CYS A 46 10.26 -4.00 10.24
CA CYS A 46 11.17 -2.87 10.49
C CYS A 46 11.11 -2.41 11.94
N GLN A 47 9.93 -2.34 12.56
CA GLN A 47 9.79 -1.98 13.98
C GLN A 47 10.45 -2.99 14.91
N GLU A 48 10.46 -4.27 14.55
CA GLU A 48 11.13 -5.33 15.31
C GLU A 48 12.66 -5.33 15.13
N THR A 49 13.13 -4.92 13.95
CA THR A 49 14.55 -5.05 13.57
C THR A 49 15.35 -3.76 13.72
N CYS A 50 14.71 -2.60 13.61
CA CYS A 50 15.34 -1.29 13.62
C CYS A 50 15.07 -0.56 14.95
N LYS A 51 16.05 0.23 15.41
CA LYS A 51 15.92 1.03 16.63
C LYS A 51 14.83 2.10 16.52
N ASP A 52 14.81 2.81 15.39
CA ASP A 52 13.88 3.89 15.09
C ASP A 52 13.33 3.70 13.68
N VAL A 53 12.02 3.90 13.49
CA VAL A 53 11.33 3.69 12.21
C VAL A 53 10.47 4.90 11.87
N VAL A 54 10.62 5.43 10.66
CA VAL A 54 9.74 6.44 10.08
C VAL A 54 9.05 5.84 8.87
N PHE A 55 7.73 6.02 8.79
CA PHE A 55 6.94 5.61 7.63
C PHE A 55 6.60 6.85 6.79
N CYS A 56 6.96 6.82 5.50
CA CYS A 56 6.67 7.88 4.54
C CYS A 56 5.87 7.31 3.38
N ASP A 57 4.76 7.97 3.04
CA ASP A 57 3.89 7.57 1.94
C ASP A 57 3.91 8.65 0.85
N PHE A 58 4.49 8.33 -0.31
CA PHE A 58 4.74 9.29 -1.38
C PHE A 58 3.60 9.31 -2.40
N HIS A 59 3.00 10.49 -2.58
CA HIS A 59 1.85 10.69 -3.48
C HIS A 59 2.07 11.88 -4.42
N GLY A 60 1.49 11.79 -5.61
CA GLY A 60 1.26 12.94 -6.47
C GLY A 60 -0.01 13.68 -6.07
N HIS A 61 -0.01 15.00 -6.20
CA HIS A 61 -1.21 15.83 -6.07
C HIS A 61 -1.70 16.20 -7.47
N SER A 62 -2.97 15.90 -7.78
CA SER A 62 -3.62 16.52 -8.95
C SER A 62 -3.95 17.96 -8.60
N GLN A 63 -3.54 18.89 -9.47
CA GLN A 63 -3.99 20.27 -9.44
C GLN A 63 -5.46 20.38 -9.83
#